data_AF-A0A352R1J9-F1
#
_entry.id   AF-A0A352R1J9-F1
#
_cell.length_a   1.000
_cell.length_b   1.000
_cell.length_c   1.000
_cell.angle_alpha   90.00
_cell.angle_beta   90.00
_cell.angle_gamma   90.00
#
_symmetry.space_group_name_H-M   'P 1'
#
loop_
_entity.id
_entity.type
_entity.pdbx_description
1 polymer ?
#
loop_
_entity_poly.entity_id
_entity_poly.type
_entity_poly.pdbx_seq_one_letter_code
_entity_poly.pdbx_strand_id
1 'polypeptide(L)'
;GYWGFESGPYVVLPLLGPSSVRDAASLPIDNHFDLLAEYKPEDHKLGLQVLQVLDTRNQLQDLQQFVIGDEYTFVRDAYLARQAMQIRDGRPVTDNGKVTDEFDEFD
;
A
#
# COMPACT_ATOMS: atom_id res chain seq x y z
N GLY A 1 -7.76 -3.14 -7.93
CA GLY A 1 -7.14 -2.13 -8.79
C GLY A 1 -6.93 -2.65 -10.20
N TYR A 2 -5.85 -3.39 -10.44
CA TYR A 2 -5.45 -3.85 -11.77
C TYR A 2 -6.55 -4.62 -12.52
N TRP A 3 -7.25 -5.52 -11.83
CA TRP A 3 -8.33 -6.35 -12.38
C TRP A 3 -9.73 -5.71 -12.29
N GLY A 4 -9.83 -4.38 -12.15
CA GLY A 4 -11.12 -3.66 -12.15
C GLY A 4 -11.92 -3.66 -10.84
N PHE A 5 -11.49 -4.39 -9.80
CA PHE A 5 -12.10 -4.27 -8.46
C PHE A 5 -11.62 -2.99 -7.75
N GLU A 6 -12.56 -2.16 -7.31
CA GLU A 6 -12.29 -0.98 -6.49
C GLU A 6 -11.78 -1.39 -5.10
N SER A 7 -10.85 -0.61 -4.55
CA SER A 7 -10.16 -0.90 -3.28
C SER A 7 -11.08 -0.76 -2.05
N GLY A 8 -12.25 -0.13 -2.21
CA GLY A 8 -13.16 0.22 -1.13
C GLY A 8 -12.68 1.43 -0.32
N PRO A 9 -13.37 1.75 0.79
CA PRO A 9 -13.03 2.89 1.64
C PRO A 9 -11.58 2.84 2.16
N TYR A 10 -10.99 4.01 2.35
CA TYR A 10 -9.70 4.17 3.01
C TYR A 10 -9.84 4.00 4.53
N VAL A 11 -8.96 3.21 5.13
CA VAL A 11 -8.90 2.98 6.58
C VAL A 11 -7.47 3.06 7.07
N VAL A 12 -7.27 3.53 8.29
CA VAL A 12 -5.95 3.49 8.94
C VAL A 12 -5.99 2.40 10.00
N LEU A 13 -5.15 1.37 9.82
CA LEU A 13 -5.04 0.29 10.76
C LEU A 13 -4.07 0.66 11.88
N PRO A 14 -4.38 0.32 13.14
CA PRO A 14 -3.43 0.47 14.23
C PRO A 14 -2.15 -0.31 13.90
N LEU A 15 -0.99 0.33 14.08
CA LEU A 15 0.35 -0.24 13.86
C LEU A 15 0.74 -0.51 12.40
N LEU A 16 -0.21 -0.91 11.54
CA LEU A 16 0.04 -1.27 10.14
C LEU A 16 -0.06 -0.08 9.17
N GLY A 17 -0.76 0.99 9.57
CA GLY A 17 -0.81 2.24 8.83
C GLY A 17 -1.94 2.34 7.78
N PRO A 18 -1.76 3.21 6.77
CA PRO A 18 -2.73 3.47 5.70
C PRO A 18 -3.05 2.21 4.88
N SER A 19 -4.32 1.83 4.78
CA SER A 19 -4.76 0.66 4.02
C SER A 19 -6.14 0.87 3.38
N SER A 20 -6.53 0.01 2.45
CA SER A 20 -7.89 -0.05 1.93
C SER A 20 -8.69 -1.13 2.64
N VAL A 21 -10.02 -1.06 2.68
CA VAL A 21 -10.85 -2.12 3.29
C VAL A 21 -10.55 -3.49 2.68
N ARG A 22 -10.32 -3.54 1.36
CA ARG A 22 -9.96 -4.77 0.67
C ARG A 22 -8.62 -5.32 1.16
N ASP A 23 -7.61 -4.48 1.23
CA ASP A 23 -6.26 -4.90 1.63
C ASP A 23 -6.21 -5.22 3.14
N ALA A 24 -6.99 -4.52 3.96
CA ALA A 24 -7.16 -4.83 5.38
C ALA A 24 -7.79 -6.22 5.61
N ALA A 25 -8.72 -6.62 4.74
CA ALA A 25 -9.33 -7.95 4.77
C ALA A 25 -8.38 -9.04 4.25
N SER A 26 -7.38 -8.71 3.41
CA SER A 26 -6.39 -9.67 2.94
C SER A 26 -5.29 -9.95 3.96
N LEU A 27 -4.98 -9.01 4.86
CA LEU A 27 -3.93 -9.17 5.88
C LEU A 27 -3.86 -10.52 6.62
N PRO A 28 -4.97 -11.10 7.15
CA PRO A 28 -4.90 -12.41 7.82
C PRO A 28 -4.56 -13.54 6.85
N ILE A 29 -5.01 -13.43 5.59
CA ILE A 29 -4.71 -14.37 4.52
C ILE A 29 -3.23 -14.23 4.14
N ASP A 30 -2.76 -13.01 3.92
CA ASP A 30 -1.39 -12.70 3.55
C ASP A 30 -0.40 -13.19 4.63
N ASN A 31 -0.71 -12.98 5.91
CA ASN A 31 0.11 -13.48 7.03
C ASN A 31 0.15 -15.03 7.12
N HIS A 32 -0.87 -15.72 6.60
CA HIS A 32 -0.86 -17.18 6.53
C HIS A 32 0.01 -17.71 5.38
N PHE A 33 0.05 -16.97 4.27
CA PHE A 33 0.85 -17.32 3.08
C PHE A 33 2.24 -16.68 3.04
N ASP A 34 2.59 -15.87 4.03
CA ASP A 34 3.91 -15.28 4.14
C ASP A 34 4.97 -16.37 4.34
N LEU A 35 6.11 -16.27 3.66
CA LEU A 35 7.25 -17.17 3.82
C LEU A 35 7.81 -17.16 5.25
N LEU A 36 7.58 -16.07 5.98
CA LEU A 36 7.84 -15.95 7.42
C LEU A 36 6.95 -16.87 8.27
N ALA A 37 5.81 -17.32 7.76
CA ALA A 37 4.96 -18.27 8.46
C ALA A 37 5.58 -19.68 8.53
N GLU A 38 6.36 -20.05 7.50
CA GLU A 38 7.06 -21.33 7.34
C GLU A 38 8.44 -21.34 8.05
N TYR A 39 8.95 -20.17 8.47
CA TYR A 39 10.27 -20.04 9.07
C TYR A 39 10.36 -20.77 10.42
N LYS A 40 11.33 -21.70 10.52
CA LYS A 40 11.71 -22.40 11.75
C LYS A 40 13.10 -21.95 12.17
N PRO A 41 13.34 -21.60 13.45
CA PRO A 41 12.52 -21.92 14.63
C PRO A 41 11.39 -20.93 14.91
N GLU A 42 10.26 -21.44 15.41
CA GLU A 42 9.06 -20.66 15.74
C GLU A 42 9.31 -19.59 16.82
N ASP A 43 10.32 -19.79 17.67
CA ASP A 43 10.70 -18.85 18.74
C ASP A 43 11.11 -17.47 18.19
N HIS A 44 11.72 -17.42 17.00
CA HIS A 44 12.12 -16.15 16.38
C HIS A 44 11.00 -15.47 15.62
N LYS A 45 9.90 -16.18 15.32
CA LYS A 45 8.77 -15.65 14.54
C LYS A 45 8.10 -14.47 15.23
N LEU A 46 7.86 -14.59 16.54
CA LEU A 46 7.29 -13.50 17.34
C LEU A 46 8.22 -12.28 17.38
N GLY A 47 9.53 -12.51 17.52
CA GLY A 47 10.53 -11.44 17.49
C GLY A 47 10.57 -10.70 16.15
N LEU A 48 10.54 -11.44 15.04
CA LEU A 48 10.51 -10.88 13.69
C LEU A 48 9.23 -10.09 13.42
N GLN A 49 8.06 -10.61 13.84
CA GLN A 49 6.79 -9.89 13.70
C GLN A 49 6.79 -8.57 14.48
N VAL A 50 7.26 -8.59 15.73
CA VAL A 50 7.38 -7.35 16.54
C VAL A 50 8.35 -6.37 15.89
N LEU A 51 9.48 -6.86 15.38
CA LEU A 51 10.47 -6.02 14.71
C LEU A 51 9.88 -5.37 13.45
N GLN A 52 9.12 -6.12 12.65
CA GLN A 52 8.48 -5.62 11.43
C GLN A 52 7.43 -4.54 11.73
N VAL A 53 6.66 -4.71 12.81
CA VAL A 53 5.73 -3.69 13.30
C VAL A 53 6.47 -2.43 13.75
N LEU A 54 7.56 -2.57 14.49
CA LEU A 54 8.38 -1.44 14.94
C LEU A 54 9.03 -0.70 13.77
N ASP A 55 9.55 -1.43 12.79
CA ASP A 55 10.13 -0.89 11.57
C ASP A 55 9.07 -0.08 10.79
N THR A 56 7.88 -0.64 10.61
CA THR A 56 6.74 0.05 9.97
C THR A 56 6.39 1.35 10.69
N ARG A 57 6.35 1.33 12.04
CA ARG A 57 6.10 2.53 12.84
C ARG A 57 7.18 3.59 12.64
N ASN A 58 8.45 3.21 12.60
CA ASN A 58 9.55 4.15 12.41
C ASN A 58 9.51 4.79 11.02
N GLN A 59 9.22 4.01 9.97
CA GLN A 59 9.05 4.55 8.62
C GLN A 59 7.93 5.60 8.53
N LEU A 60 6.83 5.40 9.27
CA LEU A 60 5.74 6.39 9.34
C LEU A 60 6.15 7.66 10.09
N GLN A 61 7.02 7.57 11.09
CA GLN A 61 7.51 8.72 11.83
C GLN A 61 8.33 9.68 10.94
N ASP A 62 9.11 9.12 10.01
CA ASP A 62 9.91 9.90 9.06
C ASP A 62 9.06 10.62 8.00
N LEU A 63 7.79 10.22 7.81
CA LEU A 63 6.87 10.88 6.89
C LEU A 63 6.16 12.07 7.54
N GLN A 64 5.99 12.06 8.87
CA GLN A 64 5.29 13.12 9.61
C GLN A 64 5.98 14.48 9.51
N GLN A 65 7.30 14.50 9.43
CA GLN A 65 8.10 15.74 9.31
C GLN A 65 7.86 16.51 8.01
N PHE A 66 7.27 15.90 6.98
CA PHE A 66 6.96 16.55 5.70
C PHE A 66 5.47 16.91 5.54
N VAL A 67 4.66 16.64 6.56
CA VAL A 67 3.21 16.89 6.52
C VAL A 67 2.94 18.38 6.66
N ILE A 68 2.15 18.93 5.74
CA ILE A 68 1.67 20.31 5.80
C ILE A 68 0.15 20.29 5.94
N GLY A 69 -0.38 20.84 7.04
CA GLY A 69 -1.82 20.92 7.30
C GLY A 69 -2.37 19.76 8.12
N ASP A 70 -3.48 19.17 7.68
CA ASP A 70 -4.10 18.00 8.32
C ASP A 70 -3.39 16.71 7.90
N GLU A 71 -2.74 16.07 8.87
CA GLU A 71 -1.99 14.82 8.71
C GLU A 71 -2.84 13.71 8.09
N TYR A 72 -4.09 13.56 8.53
CA TYR A 72 -4.95 12.49 8.04
C TYR A 72 -5.24 12.66 6.55
N THR A 73 -5.59 13.89 6.15
CA THR A 73 -5.94 14.20 4.76
C THR A 73 -4.72 14.09 3.84
N PHE A 74 -3.57 14.61 4.27
CA PHE A 74 -2.33 14.51 3.50
C PHE A 74 -1.90 13.06 3.26
N VAL A 75 -1.89 12.23 4.33
CA VAL A 75 -1.50 10.82 4.22
C VAL A 75 -2.49 10.03 3.37
N ARG A 76 -3.79 10.29 3.51
CA ARG A 76 -4.82 9.66 2.67
C ARG A 76 -4.61 9.96 1.20
N ASP A 77 -4.43 11.23 0.85
CA ASP A 77 -4.33 11.66 -0.54
C ASP A 77 -3.03 11.14 -1.18
N ALA A 78 -1.92 11.15 -0.43
CA ALA A 78 -0.66 10.54 -0.85
C ALA A 78 -0.78 9.02 -1.04
N TYR A 79 -1.47 8.32 -0.14
CA TYR A 79 -1.73 6.88 -0.26
C TYR A 79 -2.55 6.56 -1.51
N LEU A 80 -3.64 7.30 -1.74
CA LEU A 80 -4.52 7.10 -2.90
C LEU A 80 -3.79 7.41 -4.22
N ALA A 81 -3.00 8.49 -4.26
CA ALA A 81 -2.17 8.81 -5.42
C ALA A 81 -1.14 7.70 -5.71
N ARG A 82 -0.45 7.19 -4.68
CA ARG A 82 0.48 6.06 -4.80
C ARG A 82 -0.21 4.81 -5.31
N GLN A 83 -1.37 4.45 -4.75
CA GLN A 83 -2.13 3.28 -5.17
C GLN A 83 -2.60 3.41 -6.62
N ALA A 84 -3.09 4.57 -7.04
CA ALA A 84 -3.49 4.83 -8.42
C ALA A 84 -2.30 4.68 -9.39
N MET A 85 -1.10 5.13 -9.00
CA MET A 85 0.13 4.92 -9.79
C MET A 85 0.52 3.44 -9.89
N GLN A 86 0.40 2.68 -8.80
CA GLN A 86 0.68 1.24 -8.79
C GLN A 86 -0.29 0.45 -9.66
N ILE A 87 -1.57 0.82 -9.66
CA ILE A 87 -2.58 0.17 -10.49
C ILE A 87 -2.32 0.42 -11.99
N ARG A 88 -1.70 1.55 -12.32
CA ARG A 88 -1.48 1.99 -13.69
C ARG A 88 -0.06 1.72 -14.20
N ASP A 89 0.70 0.86 -13.52
CA ASP A 89 2.10 0.53 -13.83
C ASP A 89 2.98 1.77 -14.09
N GLY A 90 2.74 2.85 -13.35
CA GLY A 90 3.51 4.10 -13.48
C GLY A 90 3.17 4.97 -14.71
N ARG A 91 2.16 4.62 -15.52
CA ARG A 91 1.75 5.46 -16.66
C ARG A 91 1.12 6.76 -16.17
N PRO A 92 1.36 7.92 -16.81
CA PRO A 92 0.76 9.20 -16.41
C PRO A 92 -0.75 9.25 -16.67
N VAL A 93 -1.46 10.18 -16.01
CA VAL A 93 -2.89 10.42 -16.27
C VAL A 93 -3.00 11.12 -17.63
N THR A 94 -3.62 10.49 -18.62
CA THR A 94 -4.06 11.18 -19.84
C THR A 94 -5.49 11.70 -19.62
N ASP A 95 -5.78 12.88 -20.17
CA ASP A 95 -6.99 13.69 -19.95
C ASP A 95 -8.33 12.98 -20.28
N ASN A 96 -8.30 11.76 -20.82
CA ASN A 96 -9.48 11.14 -21.44
C ASN A 96 -9.75 9.70 -21.00
N GLY A 97 -9.08 9.21 -19.95
CA GLY A 97 -9.32 7.85 -19.41
C GLY A 97 -8.99 6.71 -20.38
N LYS A 98 -8.33 7.01 -21.50
CA LYS A 98 -7.82 6.02 -22.46
C LYS A 98 -6.31 5.98 -22.36
N VAL A 99 -5.79 4.78 -22.09
CA VAL A 99 -4.41 4.43 -22.39
C VAL A 99 -4.35 4.36 -23.92
N THR A 100 -3.96 5.45 -24.56
CA THR A 100 -3.48 5.37 -25.93
C THR A 100 -2.04 4.90 -25.83
N ASP A 101 -1.80 3.69 -26.32
CA ASP A 101 -0.46 3.24 -26.68
C ASP A 101 -0.02 4.12 -27.88
N GLU A 102 0.38 5.37 -27.61
CA GLU A 102 0.93 6.32 -28.60
C GLU A 102 2.20 5.79 -29.29
N PHE A 103 2.68 4.62 -28.88
CA PHE A 103 3.81 3.91 -29.49
C PHE A 103 3.45 3.08 -30.72
N ASP A 104 2.16 2.77 -30.96
CA ASP A 104 1.74 1.92 -32.08
C ASP A 104 1.48 2.69 -33.39
N GLU A 105 1.64 4.01 -33.43
CA GLU A 105 1.40 4.85 -34.63
C GLU A 105 2.65 5.03 -35.52
N PHE A 106 3.78 4.40 -35.16
CA PHE A 106 5.07 4.56 -35.87
C PHE A 106 5.50 3.36 -36.75
N ASP A 107 4.64 2.35 -36.93
CA ASP A 107 4.87 1.22 -37.88
C ASP A 107 3.94 1.28 -39.10
#